data_AF-A0A812SMH9-F1
#
_entry.id   AF-A0A812SMH9-F1
#
_cell.length_a   1.000
_cell.length_b   1.000
_cell.length_c   1.000
_cell.angle_alpha   90.00
_cell.angle_beta   90.00
_cell.angle_gamma   90.00
#
_symmetry.space_group_name_H-M   'P 1'
#
loop_
_entity.id
_entity.type
_entity.pdbx_description
1 polymer ?
#
loop_
_entity_poly.entity_id
_entity_poly.type
_entity_poly.pdbx_seq_one_letter_code
_entity_poly.pdbx_strand_id
1 'polypeptide(L)'
;MNHGMRALRRPSGKADQYARKLSSPSCVDANAGRREIRSRLFVSCGLRVPDNLDDLCFIIACQVVLGLPVFTKDGQTASGSPPCQVGLEPGARIFHGASRRELVEVEGLRPPVRYHSLVAQRDPPDGLLKLFREFVIFHGTAILPKYILAYEQEVWRSRAVAELAR
;
A
#
# COMPACT_ATOMS: atom_id res chain seq x y z
N MET A 1 22.99 -38.05 -2.93
CA MET A 1 23.18 -36.76 -2.25
C MET A 1 22.01 -35.87 -2.65
N ASN A 2 21.01 -35.74 -1.76
CA ASN A 2 19.75 -35.06 -2.02
C ASN A 2 19.89 -33.55 -1.80
N HIS A 3 19.69 -32.75 -2.84
CA HIS A 3 19.51 -31.31 -2.72
C HIS A 3 18.05 -31.01 -2.41
N GLY A 4 17.76 -30.86 -1.12
CA GLY A 4 16.43 -30.45 -0.64
C GLY A 4 16.10 -29.04 -1.13
N MET A 5 15.09 -28.93 -1.98
CA MET A 5 14.39 -27.67 -2.23
C MET A 5 13.75 -27.21 -0.91
N ARG A 6 14.40 -26.24 -0.26
CA ARG A 6 13.85 -25.56 0.92
C ARG A 6 12.76 -24.62 0.45
N ALA A 7 11.51 -25.07 0.50
CA ALA A 7 10.34 -24.25 0.23
C ALA A 7 10.35 -23.04 1.19
N LEU A 8 10.70 -21.86 0.66
CA LEU A 8 10.63 -20.61 1.38
C LEU A 8 9.16 -20.24 1.55
N ARG A 9 8.67 -20.51 2.76
CA ARG A 9 7.32 -20.21 3.22
C ARG A 9 7.12 -18.68 3.18
N ARG A 10 6.38 -18.17 2.19
CA ARG A 10 5.80 -16.82 2.29
C ARG A 10 4.82 -16.85 3.46
N PRO A 11 4.95 -16.00 4.49
CA PRO A 11 3.87 -15.84 5.45
C PRO A 11 2.65 -15.29 4.70
N SER A 12 1.58 -16.08 4.65
CA SER A 12 0.25 -15.66 4.23
C SER A 12 -0.20 -14.56 5.18
N GLY A 13 -0.23 -13.31 4.71
CA GLY A 13 -0.66 -12.18 5.54
C GLY A 13 -0.19 -10.80 5.10
N LYS A 14 0.76 -10.67 4.16
CA LYS A 14 1.14 -9.35 3.62
C LYS A 14 0.35 -9.01 2.36
N ALA A 15 -0.95 -8.84 2.53
CA ALA A 15 -1.59 -7.68 1.92
C ALA A 15 -1.47 -6.62 3.00
N ASP A 16 -0.61 -5.61 2.81
CA ASP A 16 -0.54 -4.44 3.68
C ASP A 16 -1.84 -3.62 3.49
N GLN A 17 -2.96 -4.19 3.95
CA GLN A 17 -4.15 -3.43 4.25
C GLN A 17 -3.81 -2.70 5.55
N TYR A 18 -3.81 -1.37 5.51
CA TYR A 18 -3.88 -0.53 6.72
C TYR A 18 -5.22 -0.72 7.49
N ALA A 19 -5.81 -1.92 7.44
CA ALA A 19 -6.74 -2.38 8.44
C ALA A 19 -5.90 -2.87 9.63
N ARG A 20 -5.65 -1.97 10.59
CA ARG A 20 -5.27 -2.32 11.95
C ARG A 20 -6.12 -3.53 12.39
N LYS A 21 -5.52 -4.55 13.03
CA LYS A 21 -6.26 -5.64 13.70
C LYS A 21 -7.48 -5.04 14.41
N LEU A 22 -8.65 -5.63 14.15
CA LEU A 22 -10.02 -5.25 14.58
C LEU A 22 -10.25 -5.11 16.11
N SER A 23 -9.25 -4.77 16.91
CA SER A 23 -9.38 -4.56 18.35
C SER A 23 -9.61 -3.11 18.75
N SER A 24 -9.80 -2.18 17.80
CA SER A 24 -10.14 -0.78 18.10
C SER A 24 -11.48 -0.38 17.48
N PRO A 25 -12.46 0.14 18.25
CA PRO A 25 -13.84 0.40 17.81
C PRO A 25 -13.99 1.57 16.82
N SER A 26 -12.90 2.19 16.37
CA SER A 26 -12.91 3.29 15.40
C SER A 26 -12.58 2.87 13.96
N CYS A 27 -12.54 1.57 13.66
CA CYS A 27 -12.31 1.09 12.30
C CYS A 27 -13.64 0.79 11.61
N VAL A 28 -13.82 1.34 10.41
CA VAL A 28 -14.92 1.01 9.50
C VAL A 28 -14.95 -0.52 9.36
N ASP A 29 -16.10 -1.14 9.64
CA ASP A 29 -16.31 -2.58 9.45
C ASP A 29 -15.83 -2.94 8.04
N ALA A 30 -14.71 -3.68 7.94
CA ALA A 30 -14.13 -4.06 6.65
C ALA A 30 -15.16 -4.82 5.79
N ASN A 31 -16.12 -5.49 6.43
CA ASN A 31 -17.21 -6.14 5.74
C ASN A 31 -18.25 -5.12 5.22
N ALA A 32 -18.47 -3.99 5.90
CA ALA A 32 -19.34 -2.92 5.41
C ALA A 32 -18.81 -2.31 4.11
N GLY A 33 -17.51 -2.01 4.04
CA GLY A 33 -16.89 -1.50 2.81
C GLY A 33 -16.98 -2.48 1.65
N ARG A 34 -16.78 -3.79 1.91
CA ARG A 34 -16.95 -4.84 0.89
C ARG A 34 -18.40 -4.95 0.42
N ARG A 35 -19.38 -4.90 1.34
CA ARG A 35 -20.81 -4.91 1.00
C ARG A 35 -21.18 -3.71 0.12
N GLU A 36 -20.69 -2.52 0.44
CA GLU A 36 -20.98 -1.31 -0.33
C GLU A 36 -20.42 -1.39 -1.75
N ILE A 37 -19.15 -1.80 -1.93
CA ILE A 37 -18.54 -1.95 -3.25
C ILE A 37 -19.33 -2.97 -4.09
N ARG A 38 -19.70 -4.11 -3.50
CA ARG A 38 -20.52 -5.13 -4.18
C ARG A 38 -21.87 -4.58 -4.62
N SER A 39 -22.56 -3.88 -3.73
CA SER A 39 -23.85 -3.26 -4.04
C SER A 39 -23.72 -2.27 -5.20
N ARG A 40 -22.75 -1.37 -5.17
CA ARG A 40 -22.56 -0.39 -6.24
C ARG A 40 -22.20 -1.05 -7.57
N LEU A 41 -21.26 -2.00 -7.58
CA LEU A 41 -20.80 -2.63 -8.82
C LEU A 41 -21.86 -3.53 -9.47
N PHE A 42 -22.49 -4.41 -8.70
CA PHE A 42 -23.36 -5.43 -9.28
C PHE A 42 -24.83 -5.02 -9.29
N VAL A 43 -25.28 -4.26 -8.29
CA VAL A 43 -26.69 -3.78 -8.24
C VAL A 43 -26.82 -2.46 -8.99
N SER A 44 -26.01 -1.45 -8.65
CA SER A 44 -26.20 -0.11 -9.23
C SER A 44 -25.65 0.01 -10.67
N CYS A 45 -24.49 -0.60 -10.96
CA CYS A 45 -23.91 -0.60 -12.31
C CYS A 45 -24.38 -1.77 -13.18
N GLY A 46 -25.19 -2.69 -12.64
CA GLY A 46 -25.78 -3.81 -13.40
C GLY A 46 -24.76 -4.84 -13.90
N LEU A 47 -23.58 -4.94 -13.29
CA LEU A 47 -22.62 -5.97 -13.64
C LEU A 47 -23.16 -7.35 -13.25
N ARG A 48 -22.82 -8.38 -14.03
CA ARG A 48 -23.19 -9.76 -13.72
C ARG A 48 -22.60 -10.15 -12.35
N VAL A 49 -23.47 -10.63 -11.47
CA VAL A 49 -23.08 -11.18 -10.17
C VAL A 49 -22.37 -12.52 -10.38
N PRO A 50 -21.12 -12.69 -9.90
CA PRO A 50 -20.43 -13.98 -9.91
C PRO A 50 -20.98 -14.91 -8.83
N ASP A 51 -20.92 -16.22 -9.06
CA ASP A 51 -21.43 -17.25 -8.13
C ASP A 51 -20.70 -17.24 -6.78
N ASN A 52 -19.45 -16.81 -6.77
CA ASN A 52 -18.55 -16.76 -5.61
C ASN A 52 -18.31 -15.33 -5.12
N LEU A 53 -19.33 -14.47 -5.20
CA LEU A 53 -19.26 -13.06 -4.81
C LEU A 53 -18.62 -12.85 -3.42
N ASP A 54 -18.86 -13.76 -2.48
CA ASP A 54 -18.35 -13.68 -1.11
C ASP A 54 -16.84 -13.86 -0.99
N ASP A 55 -16.22 -14.58 -1.91
CA ASP A 55 -14.78 -14.85 -1.94
C ASP A 55 -13.99 -13.75 -2.68
N LEU A 56 -14.70 -12.84 -3.36
CA LEU A 56 -14.06 -11.75 -4.09
C LEU A 56 -13.47 -10.68 -3.17
N CYS A 57 -12.22 -10.35 -3.44
CA CYS A 57 -11.49 -9.21 -2.93
C CYS A 57 -11.39 -8.13 -4.02
N PHE A 58 -11.24 -6.87 -3.60
CA PHE A 58 -11.20 -5.73 -4.52
C PHE A 58 -9.94 -4.91 -4.32
N ILE A 59 -9.32 -4.50 -5.44
CA ILE A 59 -8.23 -3.52 -5.48
C ILE A 59 -8.69 -2.35 -6.34
N ILE A 60 -8.45 -1.13 -5.87
CA ILE A 60 -8.64 0.08 -6.67
C ILE A 60 -7.27 0.47 -7.22
N ALA A 61 -7.13 0.43 -8.55
CA ALA A 61 -5.95 0.94 -9.22
C ALA A 61 -6.14 2.41 -9.53
N CYS A 62 -5.23 3.24 -9.01
CA CYS A 62 -5.26 4.68 -9.19
C CYS A 62 -4.11 5.15 -10.08
N GLN A 63 -4.38 6.12 -10.93
CA GLN A 63 -3.35 6.97 -11.51
C GLN A 63 -3.10 8.12 -10.53
N VAL A 64 -1.83 8.35 -10.17
CA VAL A 64 -1.46 9.32 -9.13
C VAL A 64 -0.36 10.24 -9.64
N VAL A 65 -0.52 11.54 -9.41
CA VAL A 65 0.52 12.55 -9.66
C VAL A 65 1.39 12.70 -8.41
N LEU A 66 2.64 12.24 -8.46
CA LEU A 66 3.55 12.27 -7.30
C LEU A 66 4.19 13.65 -7.06
N GLY A 67 4.21 14.52 -8.08
CA GLY A 67 4.80 15.85 -7.98
C GLY A 67 6.27 15.80 -7.55
N LEU A 68 6.60 16.52 -6.48
CA LEU A 68 7.91 16.47 -5.81
C LEU A 68 7.85 15.47 -4.64
N PRO A 69 8.41 14.25 -4.79
CA PRO A 69 8.42 13.25 -3.74
C PRO A 69 9.54 13.49 -2.71
N VAL A 70 9.25 13.21 -1.44
CA VAL A 70 10.25 13.02 -0.38
C VAL A 70 10.43 11.53 -0.13
N PHE A 71 11.66 11.08 0.05
CA PHE A 71 11.95 9.69 0.38
C PHE A 71 12.24 9.55 1.87
N THR A 72 11.72 8.50 2.49
CA THR A 72 11.92 8.23 3.92
C THR A 72 12.08 6.74 4.19
N LYS A 73 12.82 6.44 5.26
CA LYS A 73 12.99 5.08 5.81
C LYS A 73 12.24 4.87 7.12
N ASP A 74 11.95 5.96 7.84
CA ASP A 74 11.41 5.99 9.20
C ASP A 74 10.07 6.74 9.30
N GLY A 75 9.63 7.38 8.22
CA GLY A 75 8.43 8.21 8.19
C GLY A 75 8.59 9.52 8.97
N GLN A 76 9.81 9.95 9.28
CA GLN A 76 10.10 11.18 10.03
C GLN A 76 11.13 12.07 9.33
N THR A 77 12.14 11.44 8.73
CA THR A 77 13.30 12.11 8.16
C THR A 77 13.51 11.74 6.71
N ALA A 78 14.15 12.64 5.98
CA ALA A 78 14.58 12.42 4.61
C ALA A 78 15.67 11.35 4.55
N SER A 79 15.51 10.33 3.71
CA SER A 79 16.47 9.21 3.63
C SER A 79 17.66 9.47 2.69
N GLY A 80 17.68 10.59 1.98
CA GLY A 80 18.84 11.05 1.22
C GLY A 80 19.23 10.19 0.02
N SER A 81 18.28 9.59 -0.70
CA SER A 81 18.56 8.84 -1.92
C SER A 81 18.33 9.72 -3.16
N PRO A 82 19.38 10.18 -3.87
CA PRO A 82 19.26 10.86 -5.16
C PRO A 82 18.67 9.90 -6.22
N PRO A 83 18.05 10.40 -7.30
CA PRO A 83 18.13 11.78 -7.82
C PRO A 83 16.91 12.68 -7.51
N CYS A 84 15.97 12.25 -6.67
CA CYS A 84 14.63 12.83 -6.70
C CYS A 84 14.33 13.91 -5.62
N GLN A 85 15.27 14.22 -4.73
CA GLN A 85 15.04 15.15 -3.62
C GLN A 85 15.83 16.44 -3.81
N VAL A 86 15.13 17.51 -4.21
CA VAL A 86 15.70 18.85 -4.46
C VAL A 86 15.46 19.72 -3.25
N GLY A 87 16.50 20.29 -2.64
CA GLY A 87 16.35 21.31 -1.58
C GLY A 87 15.90 20.79 -0.22
N LEU A 88 16.18 19.52 0.10
CA LEU A 88 15.97 18.96 1.44
C LEU A 88 17.06 17.96 1.76
N GLU A 89 17.89 18.31 2.76
CA GLU A 89 19.05 17.52 3.17
C GLU A 89 18.65 16.17 3.79
N PRO A 90 19.47 15.13 3.62
CA PRO A 90 19.30 13.86 4.34
C PRO A 90 19.21 14.09 5.86
N GLY A 91 18.30 13.38 6.53
CA GLY A 91 18.05 13.51 7.96
C GLY A 91 17.16 14.69 8.36
N ALA A 92 16.85 15.62 7.44
CA ALA A 92 15.94 16.72 7.72
C ALA A 92 14.50 16.22 7.96
N ARG A 93 13.75 16.96 8.80
CA ARG A 93 12.34 16.66 9.08
C ARG A 93 11.49 16.86 7.83
N ILE A 94 10.58 15.93 7.59
CA ILE A 94 9.77 15.92 6.35
C ILE A 94 8.41 16.61 6.47
N PHE A 95 7.92 16.83 7.70
CA PHE A 95 6.60 17.43 7.95
C PHE A 95 6.70 18.89 8.39
N HIS A 96 5.80 19.73 7.90
CA HIS A 96 5.75 21.15 8.23
C HIS A 96 5.31 21.42 9.69
N GLY A 97 4.51 20.52 10.28
CA GLY A 97 4.01 20.67 11.65
C GLY A 97 3.72 19.35 12.35
N ALA A 98 3.42 19.42 13.65
CA ALA A 98 3.20 18.25 14.51
C ALA A 98 2.00 17.39 14.10
N SER A 99 1.03 17.97 13.38
CA SER A 99 -0.15 17.27 12.86
C SER A 99 0.16 16.31 11.70
N ARG A 100 1.34 16.45 11.07
CA ARG A 100 1.80 15.62 9.94
C ARG A 100 0.81 15.57 8.76
N ARG A 101 0.02 16.62 8.59
CA ARG A 101 -0.96 16.74 7.49
C ARG A 101 -0.35 17.27 6.19
N GLU A 102 0.84 17.86 6.26
CA GLU A 102 1.52 18.48 5.13
C GLU A 102 3.04 18.30 5.24
N LEU A 103 3.70 18.16 4.10
CA LEU A 103 5.16 18.11 4.01
C LEU A 103 5.77 19.52 4.06
N VAL A 104 7.06 19.59 4.34
CA VAL A 104 7.82 20.84 4.33
C VAL A 104 7.83 21.53 2.95
N GLU A 105 8.16 22.81 2.94
CA GLU A 105 8.38 23.58 1.73
C GLU A 105 9.75 23.25 1.10
N VAL A 106 9.83 23.36 -0.21
CA VAL A 106 11.07 23.22 -0.97
C VAL A 106 11.86 24.51 -0.82
N GLU A 107 13.11 24.39 -0.36
CA GLU A 107 13.98 25.54 -0.14
C GLU A 107 14.26 26.30 -1.44
N GLY A 108 14.23 27.64 -1.37
CA GLY A 108 14.62 28.52 -2.47
C GLY A 108 13.54 28.83 -3.53
N LEU A 109 12.35 28.23 -3.44
CA LEU A 109 11.26 28.51 -4.39
C LEU A 109 10.43 29.74 -4.01
N ARG A 110 10.07 30.56 -5.02
CA ARG A 110 9.14 31.68 -4.91
C ARG A 110 8.13 31.64 -6.08
N PRO A 111 6.83 31.44 -5.82
CA PRO A 111 6.18 31.30 -4.51
C PRO A 111 6.57 29.99 -3.79
N PRO A 112 6.36 29.89 -2.46
CA PRO A 112 6.64 28.65 -1.72
C PRO A 112 5.84 27.47 -2.26
N VAL A 113 6.50 26.33 -2.45
CA VAL A 113 5.89 25.08 -2.91
C VAL A 113 6.24 23.98 -1.92
N ARG A 114 5.25 23.19 -1.51
CA ARG A 114 5.46 22.01 -0.63
C ARG A 114 5.78 20.77 -1.44
N TYR A 115 6.47 19.82 -0.81
CA TYR A 115 6.52 18.47 -1.37
C TYR A 115 5.13 17.85 -1.42
N HIS A 116 4.88 17.03 -2.44
CA HIS A 116 3.53 16.58 -2.80
C HIS A 116 3.24 15.15 -2.35
N SER A 117 4.28 14.31 -2.31
CA SER A 117 4.16 12.91 -1.96
C SER A 117 5.31 12.46 -1.08
N LEU A 118 5.05 11.44 -0.28
CA LEU A 118 6.04 10.75 0.52
C LEU A 118 6.18 9.31 0.01
N VAL A 119 7.41 8.90 -0.25
CA VAL A 119 7.76 7.55 -0.67
C VAL A 119 8.52 6.88 0.46
N ALA A 120 7.85 5.96 1.16
CA ALA A 120 8.51 5.15 2.17
C ALA A 120 9.20 3.96 1.50
N GLN A 121 10.51 3.89 1.64
CA GLN A 121 11.32 2.77 1.18
C GLN A 121 12.15 2.27 2.34
N ARG A 122 11.90 1.05 2.79
CA ARG A 122 12.73 0.39 3.79
C ARG A 122 13.72 -0.54 3.10
N ASP A 123 15.00 -0.26 3.26
CA ASP A 123 16.03 -1.22 2.86
C ASP A 123 16.01 -2.38 3.86
N PRO A 124 15.98 -3.65 3.40
CA PRO A 124 16.02 -4.79 4.30
C PRO A 124 17.38 -4.83 5.01
N PRO A 125 17.43 -5.09 6.33
CA PRO A 125 18.69 -5.26 7.03
C PRO A 125 19.53 -6.44 6.48
N ASP A 126 18.87 -7.47 5.92
CA ASP A 126 19.51 -8.75 5.56
C ASP A 126 19.19 -9.24 4.11
N GLY A 127 18.84 -8.33 3.20
CA GLY A 127 18.88 -8.58 1.74
C GLY A 127 17.90 -9.58 1.09
N LEU A 128 17.14 -10.38 1.85
CA LEU A 128 16.33 -11.48 1.26
C LEU A 128 14.87 -11.15 0.94
N LEU A 129 14.30 -10.08 1.52
CA LEU A 129 12.93 -9.65 1.26
C LEU A 129 12.91 -8.16 0.87
N LYS A 130 12.75 -7.87 -0.44
CA LYS A 130 12.46 -6.51 -0.91
C LYS A 130 11.10 -6.10 -0.37
N LEU A 131 11.07 -5.12 0.55
CA LEU A 131 9.82 -4.48 0.95
C LEU A 131 9.33 -3.60 -0.21
N PHE A 132 8.00 -3.57 -0.41
CA PHE A 132 7.39 -2.70 -1.40
C PHE A 132 7.48 -1.25 -0.94
N ARG A 133 7.54 -0.33 -1.91
CA ARG A 133 7.45 1.11 -1.61
C ARG A 133 6.01 1.45 -1.26
N GLU A 134 5.83 2.23 -0.19
CA GLU A 134 4.54 2.82 0.14
C GLU A 134 4.52 4.28 -0.31
N PHE A 135 3.41 4.71 -0.88
CA PHE A 135 3.22 6.07 -1.38
C PHE A 135 2.13 6.75 -0.56
N VAL A 136 2.43 7.91 0.01
CA VAL A 136 1.45 8.74 0.74
C VAL A 136 1.26 10.04 -0.03
N ILE A 137 0.00 10.37 -0.29
CA ILE A 137 -0.42 11.56 -1.03
C ILE A 137 -1.25 12.43 -0.09
N PHE A 138 -0.90 13.71 0.01
CA PHE A 138 -1.52 14.64 0.96
C PHE A 138 -2.71 15.41 0.37
N HIS A 139 -2.87 15.38 -0.96
CA HIS A 139 -3.96 16.06 -1.66
C HIS A 139 -4.75 15.07 -2.52
N GLY A 140 -6.04 14.90 -2.21
CA GLY A 140 -6.91 13.95 -2.91
C GLY A 140 -7.11 14.25 -4.40
N THR A 141 -6.96 15.50 -4.81
CA THR A 141 -7.04 15.93 -6.22
C THR A 141 -5.93 15.36 -7.10
N ALA A 142 -4.84 14.86 -6.51
CA ALA A 142 -3.75 14.21 -7.22
C ALA A 142 -3.99 12.71 -7.48
N ILE A 143 -5.13 12.16 -7.04
CA ILE A 143 -5.49 10.75 -7.16
C ILE A 143 -6.68 10.62 -8.09
N LEU A 144 -6.51 9.85 -9.17
CA LEU A 144 -7.58 9.48 -10.08
C LEU A 144 -7.78 7.95 -10.05
N PRO A 145 -8.84 7.45 -9.40
CA PRO A 145 -9.23 6.05 -9.52
C PRO A 145 -9.51 5.71 -10.99
N LYS A 146 -8.85 4.69 -11.53
CA LYS A 146 -8.98 4.28 -12.93
C LYS A 146 -9.72 2.97 -13.08
N TYR A 147 -9.39 2.00 -12.24
CA TYR A 147 -9.94 0.64 -12.35
C TYR A 147 -10.26 0.08 -10.98
N ILE A 148 -11.26 -0.79 -10.95
CA ILE A 148 -11.51 -1.68 -9.82
C ILE A 148 -11.28 -3.10 -10.32
N LEU A 149 -10.36 -3.80 -9.66
CA LEU A 149 -10.02 -5.19 -9.95
C LEU A 149 -10.70 -6.06 -8.90
N ALA A 150 -11.55 -6.97 -9.35
CA ALA A 150 -12.06 -8.05 -8.51
C ALA A 150 -11.14 -9.26 -8.70
N TYR A 151 -10.72 -9.90 -7.60
CA TYR A 151 -9.88 -11.09 -7.63
C TYR A 151 -10.26 -12.06 -6.53
N GLU A 152 -10.04 -13.33 -6.78
CA GLU A 152 -10.13 -14.39 -5.79
C GLU A 152 -8.76 -14.59 -5.15
N GLN A 153 -8.73 -14.66 -3.83
CA GLN A 153 -7.52 -15.06 -3.14
C GLN A 153 -7.48 -16.59 -3.06
N GLU A 154 -6.61 -17.22 -3.85
CA GLU A 154 -6.29 -18.62 -3.62
C GLU A 154 -5.64 -18.75 -2.23
N VAL A 155 -6.39 -19.32 -1.29
CA VAL A 155 -5.82 -19.77 -0.03
C VAL A 155 -4.93 -20.94 -0.38
N TRP A 156 -3.60 -20.77 -0.25
CA TRP A 156 -2.65 -21.88 -0.30
C TRP A 156 -2.94 -22.81 0.89
N ARG A 157 -3.96 -23.65 0.77
CA ARG A 157 -4.11 -24.84 1.59
C ARG A 157 -3.05 -25.78 1.09
N SER A 158 -2.15 -26.22 1.96
CA SER A 158 -1.16 -27.24 1.67
C SER A 158 -1.86 -28.50 1.11
N ARG A 159 -2.08 -28.58 -0.21
CA ARG A 159 -2.48 -29.81 -0.90
C ARG A 159 -1.43 -30.91 -0.74
N ALA A 160 -0.22 -30.54 -0.31
CA ALA A 160 0.91 -31.43 -0.07
C ALA A 160 0.74 -32.44 1.08
N VAL A 161 -0.30 -32.39 1.92
CA VAL A 161 -0.47 -33.39 3.00
C VAL A 161 -1.47 -34.50 2.65
N ALA A 162 -2.33 -34.32 1.63
CA ALA A 162 -3.32 -35.32 1.25
C ALA A 162 -2.81 -36.35 0.21
N GLU A 163 -1.78 -36.02 -0.57
CA GLU A 163 -1.21 -36.93 -1.58
C GLU A 163 -0.06 -37.81 -1.06
N LEU A 164 0.46 -37.55 0.14
CA LEU A 164 1.50 -38.37 0.78
C LEU A 164 0.95 -39.38 1.82
N ALA A 165 -0.37 -39.46 1.95
CA ALA A 165 -1.07 -40.39 2.85
C ALA A 165 -1.79 -41.53 2.11
N ARG A 166 -1.40 -41.82 0.87
CA ARG A 166 -1.81 -43.02 0.11
C ARG A 166 -0.61 -43.87 -0.24
#